data_AF-H6W9E4-F1
#
_entry.id   AF-H6W9E4-F1
#
_cell.length_a   1.000
_cell.length_b   1.000
_cell.length_c   1.000
_cell.angle_alpha   90.00
_cell.angle_beta   90.00
_cell.angle_gamma   90.00
#
_symmetry.space_group_name_H-M   'P 1'
#
loop_
_entity.id
_entity.type
_entity.pdbx_description
1 polymer ?
#
loop_
_entity_poly.entity_id
_entity_poly.type
_entity_poly.pdbx_seq_one_letter_code
_entity_poly.pdbx_strand_id
1 'polypeptide(L)'
;MKFSAVAATAVLAGSAVAAPGTALRQARAVKRAAGTHGNPVKYVQGPSSEVTNKTDVSYSSNWAGAVLVGTGYTSVTGTFTAPSPSTAGSGSAWVGIDGDTCGTAILQTGIDWTKSGSSITYDAWYEWYPDYAYDFSGISISAGDTIKVTVTASSKTTGTAIVDNVTKGKSVSHTFTGGVDGDLCEYNAEWIVEDFEEGNSLVEFADFGTVTFTGASAVKSG
;
A
#
# COMPACT_ATOMS: atom_id res chain seq x y z
N MET A 1 41.53 11.75 -49.64
CA MET A 1 40.06 11.93 -49.64
C MET A 1 39.55 11.40 -48.31
N LYS A 2 38.85 12.24 -47.55
CA LYS A 2 38.39 11.96 -46.18
C LYS A 2 37.05 11.24 -46.26
N PHE A 3 36.90 10.09 -45.60
CA PHE A 3 35.59 9.48 -45.36
C PHE A 3 35.31 9.48 -43.86
N SER A 4 34.33 10.27 -43.46
CA SER A 4 33.79 10.31 -42.10
C SER A 4 32.80 9.15 -41.93
N ALA A 5 33.06 8.28 -40.96
CA ALA A 5 32.10 7.27 -40.53
C ALA A 5 31.16 7.92 -39.51
N VAL A 6 29.89 8.08 -39.87
CA VAL A 6 28.83 8.47 -38.92
C VAL A 6 28.40 7.20 -38.19
N ALA A 7 28.71 7.13 -36.89
CA ALA A 7 28.19 6.09 -36.02
C ALA A 7 26.72 6.41 -35.69
N ALA A 8 25.78 5.64 -36.25
CA ALA A 8 24.39 5.69 -35.85
C ALA A 8 24.21 4.93 -34.52
N THR A 9 24.05 5.67 -33.43
CA THR A 9 23.70 5.09 -32.13
C THR A 9 22.22 4.73 -32.15
N ALA A 10 21.90 3.47 -32.42
CA ALA A 10 20.55 2.94 -32.27
C ALA A 10 20.24 2.87 -30.76
N VAL A 11 19.47 3.85 -30.26
CA VAL A 11 18.86 3.75 -28.93
C VAL A 11 17.74 2.72 -29.03
N LEU A 12 18.04 1.49 -28.58
CA LEU A 12 17.02 0.49 -28.28
C LEU A 12 16.24 0.97 -27.06
N ALA A 13 15.15 1.68 -27.30
CA ALA A 13 14.12 1.90 -26.29
C ALA A 13 13.49 0.54 -26.00
N GLY A 14 14.04 -0.17 -25.01
CA GLY A 14 13.39 -1.35 -24.46
C GLY A 14 12.03 -0.93 -23.92
N SER A 15 10.96 -1.45 -24.52
CA SER A 15 9.61 -1.34 -23.96
C SER A 15 9.59 -2.17 -22.68
N ALA A 16 9.99 -1.58 -21.56
CA ALA A 16 9.60 -2.11 -20.27
C ALA A 16 8.08 -2.00 -20.25
N VAL A 17 7.40 -3.14 -20.38
CA VAL A 17 5.97 -3.22 -20.05
C VAL A 17 5.92 -2.93 -18.56
N ALA A 18 5.70 -1.67 -18.20
CA ALA A 18 5.44 -1.31 -16.82
C ALA A 18 4.24 -2.13 -16.38
N ALA A 19 4.39 -2.88 -15.29
CA ALA A 19 3.26 -3.55 -14.68
C ALA A 19 2.18 -2.48 -14.42
N PRO A 20 0.91 -2.75 -14.72
CA PRO A 20 -0.17 -1.78 -14.53
C PRO A 20 -0.12 -1.11 -13.15
N GLY A 21 0.19 -1.86 -12.09
CA GLY A 21 0.29 -1.32 -10.72
C GLY A 21 1.39 -0.25 -10.56
N THR A 22 2.57 -0.42 -11.16
CA THR A 22 3.61 0.64 -11.18
C THR A 22 3.10 1.91 -11.86
N ALA A 23 2.35 1.81 -12.96
CA ALA A 23 1.80 2.98 -13.64
C ALA A 23 0.72 3.68 -12.79
N LEU A 24 -0.16 2.91 -12.14
CA LEU A 24 -1.14 3.43 -11.17
C LEU A 24 -0.44 4.16 -10.02
N ARG A 25 0.66 3.59 -9.52
CA ARG A 25 1.47 4.21 -8.45
C ARG A 25 2.13 5.51 -8.90
N GLN A 26 2.68 5.55 -10.11
CA GLN A 26 3.23 6.78 -10.69
C GLN A 26 2.18 7.88 -10.85
N ALA A 27 0.95 7.53 -11.26
CA ALA A 27 -0.14 8.50 -11.38
C ALA A 27 -0.49 9.15 -10.02
N ARG A 28 -0.50 8.34 -8.94
CA ARG A 28 -0.65 8.86 -7.57
C ARG A 28 0.51 9.75 -7.17
N ALA A 29 1.72 9.37 -7.56
CA ALA A 29 2.91 10.13 -7.24
C ALA A 29 2.83 11.54 -7.84
N VAL A 30 2.44 11.66 -9.12
CA VAL A 30 2.26 12.97 -9.75
C VAL A 30 1.25 13.86 -8.99
N LYS A 31 0.18 13.29 -8.43
CA LYS A 31 -0.82 14.03 -7.68
C LYS A 31 -0.31 14.57 -6.34
N ARG A 32 0.43 13.78 -5.55
CA ARG A 32 0.95 14.33 -4.28
C ARG A 32 2.03 15.39 -4.53
N ALA A 33 2.74 15.31 -5.67
CA ALA A 33 3.75 16.29 -6.09
C ALA A 33 3.12 17.65 -6.37
N ALA A 34 1.86 17.65 -6.82
CA ALA A 34 1.07 18.85 -7.05
C ALA A 34 0.49 19.46 -5.75
N GLY A 35 0.79 18.90 -4.57
CA GLY A 35 0.32 19.41 -3.28
C GLY A 35 -1.17 19.12 -2.99
N THR A 36 -1.83 18.32 -3.83
CA THR A 36 -3.22 17.92 -3.65
C THR A 36 -3.29 16.58 -2.93
N HIS A 37 -3.04 16.57 -1.62
CA HIS A 37 -3.23 15.41 -0.76
C HIS A 37 -4.41 15.66 0.20
N GLY A 38 -5.37 14.73 0.21
CA GLY A 38 -6.51 14.74 1.14
C GLY A 38 -6.33 13.68 2.22
N ASN A 39 -7.29 13.58 3.14
CA ASN A 39 -7.27 12.52 4.14
C ASN A 39 -7.20 11.13 3.46
N PRO A 40 -6.30 10.24 3.93
CA PRO A 40 -6.16 8.90 3.36
C PRO A 40 -7.46 8.08 3.42
N VAL A 41 -8.14 8.07 4.57
CA VAL A 41 -9.46 7.44 4.73
C VAL A 41 -10.59 8.39 4.30
N LYS A 42 -11.56 7.89 3.55
CA LYS A 42 -12.74 8.62 3.07
C LYS A 42 -14.02 8.11 3.72
N TYR A 43 -14.37 8.68 4.87
CA TYR A 43 -15.58 8.31 5.61
C TYR A 43 -16.87 8.62 4.84
N VAL A 44 -17.85 7.72 4.94
CA VAL A 44 -19.23 7.91 4.47
C VAL A 44 -20.20 7.81 5.65
N GLN A 45 -21.31 8.55 5.57
CA GLN A 45 -22.34 8.50 6.61
C GLN A 45 -23.02 7.13 6.62
N GLY A 46 -22.83 6.37 7.70
CA GLY A 46 -23.58 5.16 7.98
C GLY A 46 -24.93 5.42 8.67
N PRO A 47 -25.81 4.41 8.75
CA PRO A 47 -26.97 4.47 9.64
C PRO A 47 -26.50 4.67 11.09
N SER A 48 -27.19 5.51 11.86
CA SER A 48 -26.84 5.78 13.27
C SER A 48 -26.96 4.50 14.10
N SER A 49 -25.84 3.94 14.54
CA SER A 49 -25.82 2.71 15.35
C SER A 49 -26.39 2.97 16.75
N GLU A 50 -27.51 2.30 17.08
CA GLU A 50 -27.93 2.14 18.47
C GLU A 50 -26.91 1.26 19.22
N VAL A 51 -26.47 1.74 20.38
CA VAL A 51 -25.39 1.17 21.19
C VAL A 51 -25.79 -0.17 21.80
N THR A 52 -25.13 -1.27 21.41
CA THR A 52 -24.81 -2.35 22.37
C THR A 52 -23.56 -3.15 21.94
N ASN A 53 -22.57 -3.24 22.84
CA ASN A 53 -21.38 -4.11 22.88
C ASN A 53 -20.29 -4.01 21.78
N LYS A 54 -19.41 -3.00 21.94
CA LYS A 54 -17.97 -2.97 21.57
C LYS A 54 -17.56 -3.47 20.17
N THR A 55 -18.04 -2.80 19.13
CA THR A 55 -17.27 -2.48 17.91
C THR A 55 -17.84 -1.18 17.35
N ASP A 56 -17.05 -0.10 17.36
CA ASP A 56 -17.43 1.16 16.71
C ASP A 56 -17.36 0.97 15.19
N VAL A 57 -18.48 0.60 14.58
CA VAL A 57 -18.56 0.40 13.12
C VAL A 57 -18.56 1.77 12.45
N SER A 58 -17.55 2.01 11.61
CA SER A 58 -17.48 3.16 10.72
C SER A 58 -17.47 2.70 9.26
N TYR A 59 -17.98 3.53 8.36
CA TYR A 59 -18.06 3.23 6.94
C TYR A 59 -17.13 4.14 6.16
N SER A 60 -16.35 3.57 5.25
CA SER A 60 -15.46 4.29 4.35
C SER A 60 -15.75 3.88 2.90
N SER A 61 -15.60 4.82 1.97
CA SER A 61 -15.73 4.53 0.54
C SER A 61 -14.50 3.86 -0.05
N ASN A 62 -13.34 3.94 0.62
CA ASN A 62 -12.08 3.41 0.09
C ASN A 62 -11.38 2.39 0.98
N TRP A 63 -11.62 2.36 2.30
CA TRP A 63 -10.96 1.43 3.22
C TRP A 63 -11.96 0.42 3.78
N ALA A 64 -11.55 -0.85 3.82
CA ALA A 64 -12.24 -1.91 4.53
C ALA A 64 -11.25 -2.71 5.36
N GLY A 65 -11.54 -2.93 6.65
CA GLY A 65 -10.63 -3.65 7.52
C GLY A 65 -10.84 -3.37 8.99
N ALA A 66 -9.80 -3.59 9.78
CA ALA A 66 -9.79 -3.30 11.20
C ALA A 66 -8.79 -2.18 11.51
N VAL A 67 -9.24 -1.20 12.30
CA VAL A 67 -8.40 -0.12 12.82
C VAL A 67 -8.46 -0.17 14.34
N LEU A 68 -7.30 -0.21 14.99
CA LEU A 68 -7.20 -0.01 16.43
C LEU A 68 -6.84 1.44 16.71
N VAL A 69 -7.70 2.15 17.42
CA VAL A 69 -7.43 3.52 17.88
C VAL A 69 -6.84 3.49 19.28
N GLY A 70 -5.79 4.26 19.52
CA GLY A 70 -5.05 4.27 20.78
C GLY A 70 -3.88 5.25 20.72
N THR A 71 -2.80 4.94 21.43
CA THR A 71 -1.54 5.70 21.39
C THR A 71 -0.36 4.74 21.52
N GLY A 72 0.78 5.16 20.97
CA GLY A 72 2.06 4.47 21.09
C GLY A 72 2.16 3.18 20.27
N TYR A 73 1.39 3.01 19.19
CA TYR A 73 1.58 1.88 18.28
C TYR A 73 2.91 2.01 17.53
N THR A 74 3.80 1.03 17.70
CA THR A 74 5.14 1.06 17.11
C THR A 74 5.39 -0.05 16.10
N SER A 75 4.54 -1.08 16.03
CA SER A 75 4.66 -2.11 14.99
C SER A 75 3.31 -2.72 14.68
N VAL A 76 3.06 -3.00 13.41
CA VAL A 76 1.86 -3.68 12.92
C VAL A 76 2.28 -4.76 11.94
N THR A 77 1.78 -5.97 12.15
CA THR A 77 2.07 -7.15 11.34
C THR A 77 0.78 -7.83 10.91
N GLY A 78 0.72 -8.30 9.67
CA GLY A 78 -0.36 -9.15 9.19
C GLY A 78 0.13 -10.11 8.12
N THR A 79 -0.52 -11.27 8.03
CA THR A 79 -0.25 -12.27 7.00
C THR A 79 -1.54 -12.57 6.24
N PHE A 80 -1.50 -12.54 4.92
CA PHE A 80 -2.65 -12.86 4.07
C PHE A 80 -2.20 -13.62 2.83
N THR A 81 -3.16 -14.22 2.13
CA THR A 81 -2.93 -14.87 0.84
C THR A 81 -3.14 -13.86 -0.27
N ALA A 82 -2.19 -13.75 -1.21
CA ALA A 82 -2.33 -12.89 -2.39
C ALA A 82 -3.59 -13.31 -3.17
N PRO A 83 -4.57 -12.40 -3.37
CA PRO A 83 -5.88 -12.75 -3.92
C PRO A 83 -5.78 -13.10 -5.41
N SER A 84 -6.82 -13.71 -5.96
CA SER A 84 -6.95 -13.98 -7.40
C SER A 84 -8.23 -13.33 -7.93
N PRO A 85 -8.21 -12.03 -8.27
CA PRO A 85 -9.41 -11.31 -8.68
C PRO A 85 -10.18 -11.98 -9.83
N SER A 86 -11.52 -11.95 -9.74
CA SER A 86 -12.46 -12.53 -10.70
C SER A 86 -12.81 -11.53 -11.81
N THR A 87 -12.95 -10.25 -11.48
CA THR A 87 -13.25 -9.14 -12.40
C THR A 87 -12.01 -8.31 -12.75
N ALA A 88 -12.11 -7.50 -13.80
CA ALA A 88 -11.11 -6.46 -14.07
C ALA A 88 -11.05 -5.43 -12.94
N GLY A 89 -9.93 -4.73 -12.84
CA GLY A 89 -9.69 -3.70 -11.84
C GLY A 89 -8.49 -3.98 -10.95
N SER A 90 -8.36 -3.20 -9.89
CA SER A 90 -7.24 -3.21 -8.96
C SER A 90 -7.71 -3.20 -7.51
N GLY A 91 -6.77 -3.34 -6.59
CA GLY A 91 -7.00 -3.20 -5.16
C GLY A 91 -5.69 -3.43 -4.40
N SER A 92 -5.66 -3.06 -3.13
CA SER A 92 -4.49 -3.26 -2.27
C SER A 92 -4.86 -3.95 -0.96
N ALA A 93 -3.87 -4.64 -0.37
CA ALA A 93 -3.95 -5.16 0.98
C ALA A 93 -2.66 -4.81 1.71
N TRP A 94 -2.78 -4.14 2.86
CA TRP A 94 -1.65 -3.56 3.57
C TRP A 94 -1.88 -3.49 5.08
N VAL A 95 -0.78 -3.25 5.80
CA VAL A 95 -0.79 -2.89 7.22
C VAL A 95 -0.15 -1.53 7.42
N GLY A 96 -0.60 -0.79 8.42
CA GLY A 96 -0.14 0.57 8.64
C GLY A 96 -0.23 1.03 10.09
N ILE A 97 0.46 2.15 10.32
CA ILE A 97 0.34 2.99 11.52
C ILE A 97 -0.13 4.37 11.04
N ASP A 98 -1.16 4.91 11.70
CA ASP A 98 -1.80 6.21 11.43
C ASP A 98 -2.62 6.29 10.12
N GLY A 99 -3.15 7.47 9.78
CA GLY A 99 -3.97 7.67 8.57
C GLY A 99 -5.47 7.73 8.78
N ASP A 100 -5.95 7.16 9.88
CA ASP A 100 -7.34 7.29 10.31
C ASP A 100 -7.53 8.56 11.16
N THR A 101 -7.33 8.46 12.48
CA THR A 101 -7.51 9.59 13.41
C THR A 101 -6.31 10.54 13.41
N CYS A 102 -5.16 10.07 12.92
CA CYS A 102 -3.97 10.87 12.67
C CYS A 102 -3.81 11.11 11.17
N GLY A 103 -4.16 12.30 10.70
CA GLY A 103 -4.08 12.65 9.26
C GLY A 103 -2.72 13.17 8.79
N THR A 104 -1.71 13.23 9.65
CA THR A 104 -0.41 13.85 9.33
C THR A 104 0.53 12.92 8.57
N ALA A 105 0.48 11.62 8.87
CA ALA A 105 1.34 10.62 8.25
C ALA A 105 0.68 9.23 8.24
N ILE A 106 1.22 8.33 7.41
CA ILE A 106 0.98 6.88 7.49
C ILE A 106 2.29 6.19 7.18
N LEU A 107 2.74 5.30 8.06
CA LEU A 107 3.77 4.32 7.71
C LEU A 107 3.07 3.02 7.32
N GLN A 108 3.17 2.62 6.06
CA GLN A 108 2.40 1.48 5.54
C GLN A 108 3.17 0.66 4.49
N THR A 109 2.83 -0.62 4.40
CA THR A 109 3.38 -1.55 3.41
C THR A 109 2.41 -2.66 3.07
N GLY A 110 2.44 -3.10 1.81
CA GLY A 110 1.43 -4.01 1.29
C GLY A 110 1.75 -4.56 -0.08
N ILE A 111 0.72 -5.11 -0.70
CA ILE A 111 0.72 -5.45 -2.12
C ILE A 111 -0.47 -4.79 -2.81
N ASP A 112 -0.28 -4.47 -4.08
CA ASP A 112 -1.37 -4.18 -5.00
C ASP A 112 -1.58 -5.38 -5.91
N TRP A 113 -2.81 -5.59 -6.38
CA TRP A 113 -3.12 -6.44 -7.53
C TRP A 113 -3.78 -5.62 -8.62
N THR A 114 -3.62 -6.06 -9.87
CA THR A 114 -4.38 -5.53 -11.01
C THR A 114 -4.71 -6.66 -11.96
N LYS A 115 -5.99 -6.79 -12.30
CA LYS A 115 -6.50 -7.71 -13.30
C LYS A 115 -6.87 -6.97 -14.57
N SER A 116 -6.25 -7.37 -15.68
CA SER A 116 -6.56 -6.88 -17.02
C SER A 116 -6.70 -8.07 -17.96
N GLY A 117 -7.94 -8.29 -18.45
CA GLY A 117 -8.29 -9.49 -19.19
C GLY A 117 -8.05 -10.76 -18.37
N SER A 118 -7.22 -11.67 -18.89
CA SER A 118 -6.82 -12.91 -18.21
C SER A 118 -5.56 -12.76 -17.35
N SER A 119 -4.88 -11.62 -17.40
CA SER A 119 -3.62 -11.40 -16.67
C SER A 119 -3.89 -10.79 -15.29
N ILE A 120 -3.11 -11.22 -14.29
CA ILE A 120 -3.09 -10.62 -12.97
C ILE A 120 -1.64 -10.26 -12.64
N THR A 121 -1.40 -9.00 -12.30
CA THR A 121 -0.10 -8.50 -11.83
C THR A 121 -0.19 -8.14 -10.36
N TYR A 122 0.95 -8.23 -9.68
CA TYR A 122 1.08 -7.90 -8.27
C TYR A 122 2.36 -7.09 -8.05
N ASP A 123 2.27 -6.06 -7.23
CA ASP A 123 3.39 -5.20 -6.89
C ASP A 123 3.45 -5.04 -5.36
N ALA A 124 4.61 -5.30 -4.76
CA ALA A 124 4.85 -5.04 -3.33
C ALA A 124 5.35 -3.61 -3.16
N TRP A 125 4.96 -2.94 -2.08
CA TRP A 125 5.27 -1.51 -1.92
C TRP A 125 5.40 -1.07 -0.48
N TYR A 126 6.01 0.10 -0.30
CA TYR A 126 6.11 0.82 0.97
C TYR A 126 5.76 2.30 0.76
N GLU A 127 5.22 2.94 1.78
CA GLU A 127 4.90 4.38 1.76
C GLU A 127 5.06 4.97 3.16
N TRP A 128 5.57 6.21 3.20
CA TRP A 128 5.42 7.12 4.32
C TRP A 128 4.59 8.31 3.86
N TYR A 129 3.27 8.21 3.97
CA TYR A 129 2.35 9.29 3.60
C TYR A 129 2.72 10.57 4.39
N PRO A 130 2.67 11.77 3.79
CA PRO A 130 2.08 12.12 2.50
C PRO A 130 2.99 11.96 1.28
N ASP A 131 4.22 11.47 1.44
CA ASP A 131 5.08 11.11 0.30
C ASP A 131 4.44 9.97 -0.52
N TYR A 132 4.97 9.71 -1.70
CA TYR A 132 4.47 8.71 -2.61
C TYR A 132 4.78 7.29 -2.13
N ALA A 133 3.93 6.34 -2.52
CA ALA A 133 4.28 4.93 -2.42
C ALA A 133 5.39 4.58 -3.44
N TYR A 134 6.27 3.68 -3.06
CA TYR A 134 7.35 3.15 -3.89
C TYR A 134 7.25 1.63 -4.02
N ASP A 135 7.52 1.12 -5.22
CA ASP A 135 7.57 -0.32 -5.46
C ASP A 135 8.87 -0.94 -4.88
N PHE A 136 8.73 -2.08 -4.23
CA PHE A 136 9.86 -2.95 -3.96
C PHE A 136 10.30 -3.68 -5.24
N SER A 137 11.61 -3.76 -5.43
CA SER A 137 12.21 -4.64 -6.44
C SER A 137 12.75 -5.92 -5.80
N GLY A 138 12.95 -6.98 -6.59
CA GLY A 138 13.56 -8.23 -6.10
C GLY A 138 12.61 -9.19 -5.38
N ILE A 139 11.31 -8.89 -5.36
CA ILE A 139 10.25 -9.79 -4.91
C ILE A 139 9.29 -10.10 -6.07
N SER A 140 8.81 -11.33 -6.14
CA SER A 140 7.76 -11.74 -7.08
C SER A 140 6.59 -12.28 -6.29
N ILE A 141 5.38 -11.96 -6.72
CA ILE A 141 4.14 -12.39 -6.07
C ILE A 141 3.25 -13.06 -7.12
N SER A 142 2.53 -14.08 -6.70
CA SER A 142 1.58 -14.83 -7.51
C SER A 142 0.33 -15.09 -6.69
N ALA A 143 -0.80 -15.29 -7.38
CA ALA A 143 -2.05 -15.70 -6.74
C ALA A 143 -1.82 -16.90 -5.83
N GLY A 144 -2.32 -16.85 -4.59
CA GLY A 144 -2.16 -17.93 -3.62
C GLY A 144 -0.86 -17.89 -2.80
N ASP A 145 0.09 -17.00 -3.10
CA ASP A 145 1.27 -16.82 -2.25
C ASP A 145 0.86 -16.32 -0.86
N THR A 146 1.51 -16.82 0.19
CA THR A 146 1.37 -16.31 1.55
C THR A 146 2.31 -15.12 1.72
N ILE A 147 1.72 -13.95 1.93
CA ILE A 147 2.43 -12.68 2.09
C ILE A 147 2.31 -12.24 3.54
N LYS A 148 3.45 -11.96 4.17
CA LYS A 148 3.52 -11.33 5.48
C LYS A 148 4.05 -9.92 5.30
N VAL A 149 3.34 -8.95 5.87
CA VAL A 149 3.68 -7.54 5.83
C VAL A 149 3.90 -7.03 7.24
N THR A 150 4.88 -6.15 7.41
CA THR A 150 5.21 -5.58 8.71
C THR A 150 5.72 -4.16 8.56
N VAL A 151 5.18 -3.25 9.37
CA VAL A 151 5.77 -1.94 9.60
C VAL A 151 6.26 -1.82 11.03
N THR A 152 7.34 -1.07 11.24
CA THR A 152 7.86 -0.74 12.58
C THR A 152 8.29 0.72 12.61
N ALA A 153 7.62 1.54 13.41
CA ALA A 153 8.06 2.89 13.74
C ALA A 153 9.16 2.81 14.83
N SER A 154 10.35 3.30 14.51
CA SER A 154 11.44 3.45 15.49
C SER A 154 11.42 4.83 16.16
N SER A 155 10.76 5.79 15.52
CA SER A 155 10.35 7.08 16.07
C SER A 155 9.19 7.61 15.23
N LYS A 156 8.70 8.80 15.56
CA LYS A 156 7.67 9.47 14.77
C LYS A 156 8.10 9.86 13.35
N THR A 157 9.38 9.74 13.00
CA THR A 157 9.92 10.09 11.67
C THR A 157 10.86 9.05 11.08
N THR A 158 11.02 7.90 11.76
CA THR A 158 11.90 6.82 11.30
C THR A 158 11.25 5.47 11.51
N GLY A 159 11.55 4.50 10.66
CA GLY A 159 10.95 3.18 10.75
C GLY A 159 11.35 2.25 9.62
N THR A 160 10.72 1.09 9.57
CA THR A 160 10.93 0.08 8.54
C THR A 160 9.61 -0.45 8.00
N ALA A 161 9.62 -0.80 6.72
CA ALA A 161 8.55 -1.49 6.01
C ALA A 161 9.11 -2.77 5.41
N ILE A 162 8.45 -3.91 5.62
CA ILE A 162 8.92 -5.23 5.20
C ILE A 162 7.77 -5.99 4.54
N VAL A 163 8.07 -6.59 3.39
CA VAL A 163 7.19 -7.55 2.71
C VAL A 163 7.93 -8.87 2.54
N ASP A 164 7.40 -9.92 3.15
CA ASP A 164 7.86 -11.30 3.00
C ASP A 164 6.88 -12.08 2.12
N ASN A 165 7.36 -12.61 1.00
CA ASN A 165 6.68 -13.72 0.33
C ASN A 165 7.14 -15.03 0.99
N VAL A 166 6.35 -15.47 1.95
CA VAL A 166 6.62 -16.66 2.77
C VAL A 166 6.63 -17.92 1.89
N THR A 167 5.71 -18.02 0.92
CA THR A 167 5.66 -19.16 -0.01
C THR A 167 6.95 -19.32 -0.80
N LYS A 168 7.59 -18.21 -1.18
CA LYS A 168 8.80 -18.20 -2.02
C LYS A 168 10.09 -17.99 -1.22
N GLY A 169 10.01 -17.80 0.10
CA GLY A 169 11.17 -17.53 0.95
C GLY A 169 11.94 -16.26 0.54
N LYS A 170 11.22 -15.21 0.12
CA LYS A 170 11.81 -13.93 -0.30
C LYS A 170 11.31 -12.80 0.57
N SER A 171 12.21 -11.89 0.93
CA SER A 171 11.94 -10.74 1.80
C SER A 171 12.55 -9.49 1.17
N VAL A 172 11.83 -8.39 1.23
CA VAL A 172 12.27 -7.06 0.84
C VAL A 172 11.94 -6.08 1.95
N SER A 173 12.80 -5.09 2.15
CA SER A 173 12.67 -4.13 3.25
C SER A 173 13.12 -2.74 2.84
N HIS A 174 12.44 -1.72 3.35
CA HIS A 174 12.85 -0.32 3.25
C HIS A 174 13.00 0.27 4.65
N THR A 175 14.00 1.13 4.83
CA THR A 175 14.25 1.84 6.09
C THR A 175 14.13 3.34 5.86
N PHE A 176 13.21 3.96 6.59
CA PHE A 176 13.04 5.41 6.65
C PHE A 176 13.96 5.96 7.74
N THR A 177 14.90 6.82 7.36
CA THR A 177 15.94 7.36 8.25
C THR A 177 15.68 8.80 8.71
N GLY A 178 14.47 9.33 8.45
CA GLY A 178 14.09 10.72 8.71
C GLY A 178 13.85 11.48 7.40
N GLY A 179 13.62 12.80 7.51
CA GLY A 179 13.35 13.65 6.34
C GLY A 179 12.04 13.31 5.62
N VAL A 180 11.08 12.76 6.36
CA VAL A 180 9.74 12.40 5.88
C VAL A 180 8.83 13.63 5.87
N ASP A 181 7.78 13.59 5.04
CA ASP A 181 6.90 14.73 4.81
C ASP A 181 5.81 14.92 5.90
N GLY A 182 5.78 14.04 6.90
CA GLY A 182 4.86 14.12 8.03
C GLY A 182 5.28 13.22 9.18
N ASP A 183 4.99 13.65 10.41
CA ASP A 183 5.26 12.88 11.62
C ASP A 183 4.10 11.94 11.94
N LEU A 184 4.42 10.71 12.35
CA LEU A 184 3.45 9.80 12.94
C LEU A 184 2.95 10.33 14.30
N CYS A 185 1.67 10.13 14.56
CA CYS A 185 1.10 10.29 15.89
C CYS A 185 1.23 9.01 16.72
N GLU A 186 1.31 7.84 16.05
CA GLU A 186 1.25 6.49 16.63
C GLU A 186 -0.10 6.18 17.29
N TYR A 187 -1.18 6.70 16.70
CA TYR A 187 -2.54 6.59 17.23
C TYR A 187 -3.34 5.44 16.63
N ASN A 188 -3.02 5.05 15.40
CA ASN A 188 -3.71 3.98 14.71
C ASN A 188 -2.79 2.81 14.40
N ALA A 189 -3.37 1.61 14.41
CA ALA A 189 -2.75 0.40 13.87
C ALA A 189 -3.81 -0.32 13.05
N GLU A 190 -3.55 -0.58 11.77
CA GLU A 190 -4.58 -1.10 10.87
C GLU A 190 -4.13 -2.21 9.91
N TRP A 191 -5.14 -2.97 9.47
CA TRP A 191 -5.08 -4.01 8.46
C TRP A 191 -6.18 -3.74 7.45
N ILE A 192 -5.81 -3.24 6.28
CA ILE A 192 -6.74 -2.63 5.34
C ILE A 192 -6.68 -3.33 4.00
N VAL A 193 -7.85 -3.51 3.41
CA VAL A 193 -8.06 -3.71 1.97
C VAL A 193 -8.59 -2.39 1.42
N GLU A 194 -7.95 -1.85 0.38
CA GLU A 194 -8.25 -0.50 -0.09
C GLU A 194 -8.55 -0.42 -1.59
N ASP A 195 -9.62 0.32 -1.90
CA ASP A 195 -9.90 0.87 -3.22
C ASP A 195 -9.19 2.21 -3.36
N PHE A 196 -8.02 2.15 -3.99
CA PHE A 196 -7.00 3.17 -3.82
C PHE A 196 -7.15 4.25 -4.91
N GLU A 197 -6.67 5.48 -4.68
CA GLU A 197 -6.82 6.55 -5.69
C GLU A 197 -5.98 6.31 -6.98
N GLU A 198 -6.54 6.58 -8.15
CA GLU A 198 -5.84 6.79 -9.42
C GLU A 198 -6.28 8.14 -10.00
N GLY A 199 -5.35 9.09 -10.08
CA GLY A 199 -5.67 10.46 -10.50
C GLY A 199 -6.77 11.11 -9.64
N ASN A 200 -7.93 11.37 -10.24
CA ASN A 200 -9.05 12.06 -9.59
C ASN A 200 -10.16 11.12 -9.10
N SER A 201 -10.03 9.81 -9.28
CA SER A 201 -11.01 8.80 -8.85
C SER A 201 -10.36 7.71 -8.00
N LEU A 202 -11.18 6.84 -7.42
CA LEU A 202 -10.69 5.53 -7.01
C LEU A 202 -10.47 4.66 -8.24
N VAL A 203 -9.72 3.58 -8.11
CA VAL A 203 -9.55 2.61 -9.20
C VAL A 203 -10.87 1.88 -9.48
N GLU A 204 -10.95 1.20 -10.62
CA GLU A 204 -11.96 0.15 -10.77
C GLU A 204 -11.65 -0.94 -9.74
N PHE A 205 -12.47 -1.07 -8.70
CA PHE A 205 -12.19 -2.00 -7.62
C PHE A 205 -12.53 -3.44 -8.04
N ALA A 206 -11.50 -4.29 -8.14
CA ALA A 206 -11.68 -5.67 -8.57
C ALA A 206 -12.40 -6.51 -7.49
N ASP A 207 -13.24 -7.46 -7.91
CA ASP A 207 -13.71 -8.53 -7.04
C ASP A 207 -12.55 -9.50 -6.77
N PHE A 208 -11.89 -9.31 -5.63
CA PHE A 208 -10.77 -10.13 -5.14
C PHE A 208 -11.21 -11.35 -4.32
N GLY A 209 -12.52 -11.58 -4.19
CA GLY A 209 -13.07 -12.58 -3.27
C GLY A 209 -12.89 -12.16 -1.81
N THR A 210 -11.94 -12.78 -1.11
CA THR A 210 -11.71 -12.52 0.32
C THR A 210 -10.23 -12.43 0.61
N VAL A 211 -9.85 -11.36 1.30
CA VAL A 211 -8.54 -11.21 1.94
C VAL A 211 -8.76 -11.31 3.44
N THR A 212 -8.08 -12.26 4.08
CA THR A 212 -8.11 -12.44 5.54
C THR A 212 -6.71 -12.21 6.09
N PHE A 213 -6.58 -11.19 6.94
CA PHE A 213 -5.38 -11.01 7.74
C PHE A 213 -5.36 -12.00 8.90
N THR A 214 -4.37 -12.87 8.89
CA THR A 214 -4.06 -13.85 9.95
C THR A 214 -2.76 -13.44 10.65
N GLY A 215 -2.57 -13.89 11.89
CA GLY A 215 -1.43 -13.46 12.69
C GLY A 215 -1.38 -11.93 12.88
N ALA A 216 -2.54 -11.27 12.80
CA ALA A 216 -2.67 -9.82 12.97
C ALA A 216 -2.22 -9.43 14.37
N SER A 217 -1.17 -8.61 14.46
CA SER A 217 -0.57 -8.18 15.71
C SER A 217 -0.14 -6.73 15.64
N ALA A 218 -0.45 -5.97 16.69
CA ALA A 218 0.06 -4.62 16.89
C ALA A 218 0.81 -4.54 18.22
N VAL A 219 1.94 -3.83 18.24
CA VAL A 219 2.75 -3.59 19.44
C VAL A 219 2.58 -2.15 19.87
N LYS A 220 2.39 -1.94 21.18
CA LYS A 220 2.42 -0.62 21.80
C LYS A 220 3.69 -0.45 22.64
N SER A 221 4.39 0.67 22.47
CA SER A 221 5.52 1.08 23.32
C SER A 221 6.57 -0.03 23.51
N GLY A 222 7.17 -0.46 22.38
CA GLY A 222 8.30 -1.40 22.37
C GLY A 222 9.54 -0.89 23.08
#